data_AF-A0A382FEF8-F1
#
_entry.id   AF-A0A382FEF8-F1
#
_cell.length_a   1.000
_cell.length_b   1.000
_cell.length_c   1.000
_cell.angle_alpha   90.00
_cell.angle_beta   90.00
_cell.angle_gamma   90.00
#
_symmetry.space_group_name_H-M   'P 1'
#
loop_
_entity.id
_entity.type
_entity.pdbx_description
1 polymer ?
#
loop_
_entity_poly.entity_id
_entity_poly.type
_entity_poly.pdbx_seq_one_letter_code
_entity_poly.pdbx_strand_id
1 'polypeptide(L)'
;MVRWPCGCELPIAGTESKDDVINVDFDSELPLNIKLDIYNINLKCEATWNMFAGGQTKGIFQLESQLGRKWSKALKPNSIEDLGALGALLRPGCLRAMSQLENETKPKSMTERYCDRKHGLENVVYVHPILQPILQKTQGVLVFQEQAMKLAVSIAGFNEQEADILRKAIGKKKPEIMASVKKNFLEKAEKAGVVSVPIAEEIFGWIQESQRYS
;
A
#
# COMPACT_ATOMS: atom_id res chain seq x y z
N MET A 1 24.33 24.39 12.53
CA MET A 1 23.27 24.53 11.51
C MET A 1 23.55 23.52 10.42
N VAL A 2 22.61 22.64 10.08
CA VAL A 2 22.70 21.81 8.86
C VAL A 2 22.01 22.56 7.74
N ARG A 3 22.71 22.72 6.63
CA ARG A 3 22.18 23.32 5.40
C ARG A 3 21.98 22.21 4.38
N TRP A 4 20.74 22.04 3.94
CA TRP A 4 20.38 21.00 2.99
C TRP A 4 20.46 21.52 1.55
N PRO A 5 20.68 20.66 0.54
CA PRO A 5 20.74 21.07 -0.87
C PRO A 5 19.48 21.79 -1.37
N CYS A 6 18.33 21.59 -0.71
CA CYS A 6 17.08 22.29 -1.00
C CYS A 6 17.01 23.73 -0.43
N GLY A 7 18.06 24.22 0.23
CA GLY A 7 18.11 25.56 0.83
C GLY A 7 17.54 25.64 2.25
N CYS A 8 17.01 24.55 2.80
CA CYS A 8 16.54 24.52 4.18
C CYS A 8 17.72 24.59 5.16
N GLU A 9 17.59 25.45 6.16
CA GLU A 9 18.55 25.63 7.25
C GLU A 9 17.89 25.26 8.57
N LEU A 10 18.46 24.29 9.28
CA LEU A 10 17.96 23.86 10.58
C LEU A 10 19.08 23.94 11.63
N PRO A 11 18.79 24.45 12.84
CA PRO A 11 19.72 24.36 13.96
C PRO A 11 19.98 22.90 14.31
N ILE A 12 21.26 22.59 14.56
CA ILE A 12 21.64 21.28 15.11
C ILE A 12 21.35 21.39 16.61
N ALA A 13 20.34 20.70 17.09
CA ALA A 13 20.14 20.53 18.53
C ALA A 13 21.10 19.44 19.04
N GLY A 14 21.77 19.72 20.16
CA GLY A 14 22.62 18.76 20.88
C GLY A 14 24.07 18.67 20.38
N THR A 15 24.95 19.51 20.93
CA THR A 15 26.40 19.29 20.90
C THR A 15 26.89 18.40 22.05
N GLU A 16 26.02 17.59 22.66
CA GLU A 16 26.47 16.56 23.60
C GLU A 16 25.88 15.20 23.21
N SER A 17 26.77 14.37 22.67
CA SER A 17 26.51 12.98 22.34
C SER A 17 26.42 12.14 23.61
N LYS A 18 25.27 11.51 23.83
CA LYS A 18 25.20 10.17 24.41
C LYS A 18 24.13 9.39 23.63
N ASP A 19 24.58 8.33 22.96
CA ASP A 19 23.80 7.22 22.42
C ASP A 19 22.97 7.42 21.12
N ASP A 20 23.55 8.02 20.06
CA ASP A 20 23.16 7.86 18.63
C ASP A 20 21.65 7.90 18.26
N VAL A 21 20.82 8.53 19.09
CA VAL A 21 19.40 8.78 18.86
C VAL A 21 19.14 10.25 19.12
N ILE A 22 18.78 10.97 18.06
CA ILE A 22 18.22 12.33 18.17
C ILE A 22 16.81 12.18 18.72
N ASN A 23 16.60 12.54 19.99
CA ASN A 23 15.27 12.74 20.54
C ASN A 23 14.81 14.16 20.17
N VAL A 24 13.65 14.26 19.53
CA VAL A 24 12.98 15.55 19.31
C VAL A 24 12.04 15.75 20.50
N ASP A 25 12.41 16.68 21.38
CA ASP A 25 11.55 17.17 22.45
C ASP A 25 10.55 18.17 21.86
N PHE A 26 9.26 17.90 22.02
CA PHE A 26 8.18 18.76 21.53
C PHE A 26 7.71 19.78 22.58
N ASP A 27 8.21 19.71 23.82
CA ASP A 27 7.65 20.44 24.98
C ASP A 27 8.63 21.41 25.66
N SER A 28 9.89 21.53 25.21
CA SER A 28 10.83 22.50 25.78
C SER A 28 11.41 23.44 24.73
N GLU A 29 11.06 24.72 24.86
CA GLU A 29 11.75 25.96 24.44
C GLU A 29 12.84 25.92 23.33
N LEU A 30 12.70 25.11 22.30
CA LEU A 30 13.56 25.15 21.12
C LEU A 30 13.12 26.32 20.22
N PRO A 31 14.03 27.16 19.70
CA PRO A 31 13.71 28.27 18.81
C PRO A 31 13.47 27.77 17.37
N LEU A 32 12.70 26.69 17.21
CA LEU A 32 12.13 26.31 15.93
C LEU A 32 10.85 27.12 15.74
N ASN A 33 11.00 28.40 15.41
CA ASN A 33 9.89 29.25 14.98
C ASN A 33 9.46 28.88 13.53
N ILE A 34 9.23 27.58 13.30
CA ILE A 34 8.74 27.05 12.04
C ILE A 34 7.23 27.13 12.11
N LYS A 35 6.65 28.13 11.43
CA LYS A 35 5.23 28.11 11.10
C LYS A 35 5.00 27.05 10.02
N LEU A 36 4.75 25.82 10.46
CA LEU A 36 4.38 24.72 9.58
C LEU A 36 2.87 24.77 9.34
N ASP A 37 2.46 25.08 8.11
CA ASP A 37 1.08 24.86 7.68
C ASP A 37 0.97 23.44 7.12
N ILE A 38 0.43 22.53 7.92
CA ILE A 38 0.25 21.12 7.54
C ILE A 38 -0.70 20.94 6.36
N TYR A 39 -1.58 21.91 6.10
CA TYR A 39 -2.52 21.88 4.99
C TYR A 39 -1.89 22.38 3.69
N ASN A 40 -0.70 23.00 3.75
CA ASN A 40 0.02 23.55 2.60
C ASN A 40 1.47 23.07 2.54
N ILE A 41 1.68 21.76 2.69
CA ILE A 41 3.00 21.13 2.57
C ILE A 41 3.31 20.84 1.09
N ASN A 42 4.54 21.13 0.66
CA ASN A 42 5.03 20.74 -0.67
C ASN A 42 5.26 19.22 -0.77
N LEU A 43 4.29 18.50 -1.35
CA LEU A 43 4.38 17.04 -1.59
C LEU A 43 5.35 16.64 -2.71
N LYS A 44 6.03 17.60 -3.35
CA LYS A 44 7.04 17.36 -4.40
C LYS A 44 8.47 17.65 -3.92
N CYS A 45 8.68 17.78 -2.61
CA CYS A 45 10.01 18.01 -2.04
C CYS A 45 10.94 16.82 -2.36
N GLU A 46 11.91 17.04 -3.25
CA GLU A 46 12.85 16.01 -3.68
C GLU A 46 13.70 15.48 -2.51
N ALA A 47 14.12 16.35 -1.58
CA ALA A 47 14.88 15.94 -0.40
C ALA A 47 14.09 14.93 0.47
N THR A 48 12.78 15.14 0.62
CA THR A 48 11.91 14.23 1.36
C THR A 48 11.82 12.87 0.67
N TRP A 49 11.61 12.85 -0.65
CA TRP A 49 11.52 11.59 -1.40
C TRP A 49 12.86 10.85 -1.45
N ASN A 50 13.98 11.56 -1.58
CA ASN A 50 15.33 10.98 -1.53
C ASN A 50 15.63 10.36 -0.16
N MET A 51 15.18 10.98 0.94
CA MET A 51 15.27 10.40 2.29
C MET A 51 14.53 9.05 2.38
N PHE A 52 13.28 8.99 1.92
CA PHE A 52 12.53 7.73 1.89
C PHE A 52 13.16 6.70 0.95
N ALA A 53 13.60 7.09 -0.24
CA ALA A 53 14.25 6.22 -1.20
C ALA A 53 15.60 5.68 -0.71
N GLY A 54 16.29 6.42 0.16
CA GLY A 54 17.48 5.96 0.87
C GLY A 54 17.19 5.00 2.03
N GLY A 55 15.92 4.85 2.44
CA GLY A 55 15.53 4.10 3.64
C GLY A 55 15.88 4.81 4.95
N GLN A 56 16.07 6.14 4.91
CA GLN A 56 16.43 6.97 6.07
C GLN A 56 15.17 7.34 6.88
N THR A 57 14.42 6.33 7.33
CA THR A 57 13.09 6.52 7.96
C THR A 57 13.10 6.35 9.48
N LYS A 58 14.27 6.42 10.14
CA LYS A 58 14.36 6.40 11.61
C LYS A 58 13.63 7.63 12.17
N GLY A 59 12.76 7.43 13.16
CA GLY A 59 11.91 8.49 13.73
C GLY A 59 10.73 8.93 12.84
N ILE A 60 10.52 8.30 11.67
CA ILE A 60 9.35 8.56 10.83
C ILE A 60 8.23 7.58 11.21
N PHE A 61 7.08 8.13 11.59
CA PHE A 61 5.88 7.38 11.95
C PHE A 61 5.57 6.27 10.93
N GLN A 62 5.22 5.08 11.42
CA GLN A 62 4.96 3.84 10.66
C GLN A 62 6.14 3.19 9.90
N LEU A 63 7.19 3.95 9.54
CA LEU A 63 8.31 3.45 8.73
C LEU A 63 9.63 3.31 9.50
N GLU A 64 9.63 3.56 10.80
CA GLU A 64 10.82 3.45 11.65
C GLU A 64 11.42 2.05 11.73
N SER A 65 10.58 1.01 11.66
CA SER A 65 10.99 -0.39 11.83
C SER A 65 12.05 -0.82 10.80
N GLN A 66 12.79 -1.89 11.11
CA GLN A 66 13.76 -2.47 10.15
C GLN A 66 13.09 -2.84 8.81
N LEU A 67 11.86 -3.38 8.87
CA LEU A 67 11.05 -3.68 7.68
C LEU A 67 10.67 -2.41 6.93
N GLY A 68 10.23 -1.37 7.63
CA GLY A 68 9.92 -0.06 7.06
C GLY A 68 11.10 0.53 6.30
N ARG A 69 12.27 0.57 6.93
CA ARG A 69 13.53 1.05 6.29
C ARG A 69 13.89 0.21 5.05
N LYS A 70 13.88 -1.12 5.18
CA LYS A 70 14.20 -2.05 4.08
C LYS A 70 13.29 -1.81 2.88
N TRP A 71 11.98 -1.82 3.11
CA TRP A 71 11.00 -1.73 2.03
C TRP A 71 10.84 -0.32 1.49
N SER A 72 11.05 0.73 2.30
CA SER A 72 11.14 2.10 1.80
C SER A 72 12.31 2.24 0.81
N LYS A 73 13.48 1.68 1.15
CA LYS A 73 14.65 1.66 0.25
C LYS A 73 14.42 0.83 -1.02
N ALA A 74 13.74 -0.31 -0.89
CA ALA A 74 13.42 -1.17 -2.03
C ALA A 74 12.39 -0.52 -2.96
N LEU A 75 11.34 0.08 -2.39
CA LEU A 75 10.24 0.70 -3.15
C LEU A 75 10.65 2.02 -3.80
N LYS A 76 11.51 2.81 -3.13
CA LYS A 76 11.82 4.19 -3.52
C LYS A 76 10.54 5.02 -3.74
N PRO A 77 9.74 5.28 -2.68
CA PRO A 77 8.51 6.04 -2.81
C PRO A 77 8.80 7.46 -3.31
N ASN A 78 7.98 7.96 -4.23
CA ASN A 78 8.07 9.30 -4.79
C ASN A 78 6.71 10.04 -4.76
N SER A 79 5.76 9.49 -4.01
CA SER A 79 4.39 9.99 -3.88
C SER A 79 3.81 9.55 -2.53
N ILE A 80 2.75 10.23 -2.08
CA ILE A 80 2.03 9.84 -0.86
C ILE A 80 1.31 8.50 -1.07
N GLU A 81 0.82 8.26 -2.29
CA GLU A 81 0.19 7.01 -2.70
C GLU A 81 1.14 5.82 -2.51
N ASP A 82 2.42 5.97 -2.82
CA ASP A 82 3.43 4.94 -2.55
C ASP A 82 3.60 4.66 -1.06
N LEU A 83 3.63 5.70 -0.22
CA LEU A 83 3.75 5.53 1.23
C LEU A 83 2.50 4.86 1.80
N GLY A 84 1.32 5.22 1.30
CA GLY A 84 0.05 4.57 1.65
C GLY A 84 0.04 3.09 1.25
N ALA A 85 0.48 2.77 0.04
CA ALA A 85 0.61 1.38 -0.43
C ALA A 85 1.65 0.61 0.40
N LEU A 86 2.80 1.21 0.67
CA LEU A 86 3.85 0.61 1.51
C LEU A 86 3.33 0.30 2.92
N GLY A 87 2.64 1.25 3.55
CA GLY A 87 2.04 1.05 4.88
C GLY A 87 1.03 -0.08 4.91
N ALA A 88 0.22 -0.23 3.85
CA ALA A 88 -0.72 -1.35 3.71
C ALA A 88 -0.01 -2.70 3.48
N LEU A 89 1.09 -2.69 2.72
CA LEU A 89 1.89 -3.89 2.40
C LEU A 89 2.80 -4.35 3.55
N LEU A 90 3.19 -3.46 4.46
CA LEU A 90 4.03 -3.76 5.63
C LEU A 90 3.28 -4.44 6.78
N ARG A 91 2.29 -5.28 6.46
CA ARG A 91 1.53 -6.08 7.42
C ARG A 91 1.97 -7.54 7.35
N PRO A 92 1.99 -8.28 8.48
CA PRO A 92 2.45 -9.67 8.50
C PRO A 92 1.74 -10.58 7.47
N GLY A 93 0.46 -10.33 7.18
CA GLY A 93 -0.29 -11.05 6.16
C GLY A 93 0.25 -10.85 4.74
N CYS A 94 0.50 -9.60 4.33
CA CYS A 94 1.04 -9.23 3.02
C CYS A 94 2.45 -9.79 2.80
N LEU A 95 3.27 -9.76 3.86
CA LEU A 95 4.67 -10.23 3.81
C LEU A 95 4.76 -11.76 3.71
N ARG A 96 3.76 -12.48 4.21
CA ARG A 96 3.68 -13.96 4.15
C ARG A 96 2.87 -14.47 2.95
N ALA A 97 2.04 -13.62 2.34
CA ALA A 97 1.27 -13.95 1.16
C ALA A 97 2.21 -14.05 -0.05
N MET A 98 2.72 -15.26 -0.26
CA MET A 98 3.60 -15.61 -1.37
C MET A 98 2.77 -16.09 -2.56
N SER A 99 3.08 -15.55 -3.75
CA SER A 99 2.50 -15.95 -5.02
C SER A 99 3.62 -16.25 -6.01
N GLN A 100 3.41 -17.22 -6.90
CA GLN A 100 4.36 -17.55 -7.95
C GLN A 100 3.63 -17.50 -9.29
N LEU A 101 4.14 -16.71 -10.23
CA LEU A 101 3.72 -16.74 -11.62
C LEU A 101 4.46 -17.88 -12.34
N GLU A 102 3.86 -18.42 -13.41
CA GLU A 102 4.40 -19.59 -14.15
C GLU A 102 5.84 -19.40 -14.63
N ASN A 103 6.24 -18.16 -14.92
CA ASN A 103 7.57 -17.79 -15.41
C ASN A 103 8.57 -17.39 -14.30
N GLU A 104 8.21 -17.53 -13.02
CA GLU A 104 9.06 -17.13 -11.90
C GLU A 104 9.84 -18.32 -11.31
N THR A 105 11.12 -18.11 -11.04
CA THR A 105 12.00 -19.13 -10.43
C THR A 105 11.77 -19.31 -8.93
N LYS A 106 11.13 -18.33 -8.28
CA LYS A 106 10.80 -18.34 -6.86
C LYS A 106 9.49 -17.59 -6.60
N PRO A 107 8.73 -17.98 -5.57
CA PRO A 107 7.57 -17.20 -5.17
C PRO A 107 7.99 -15.82 -4.64
N LYS A 108 7.12 -14.83 -4.84
CA LYS A 108 7.27 -13.45 -4.33
C LYS A 108 6.11 -13.07 -3.42
N SER A 109 6.43 -12.31 -2.39
CA SER A 109 5.43 -11.62 -1.58
C SER A 109 4.74 -10.51 -2.37
N MET A 110 3.57 -10.07 -1.92
CA MET A 110 2.89 -8.92 -2.52
C MET A 110 3.75 -7.64 -2.51
N THR A 111 4.58 -7.48 -1.46
CA THR A 111 5.46 -6.32 -1.32
C THR A 111 6.61 -6.36 -2.33
N GLU A 112 7.22 -7.53 -2.54
CA GLU A 112 8.23 -7.75 -3.59
C GLU A 112 7.66 -7.45 -4.96
N ARG A 113 6.49 -8.02 -5.26
CA ARG A 113 5.82 -7.85 -6.55
C ARG A 113 5.51 -6.40 -6.85
N TYR A 114 5.01 -5.65 -5.85
CA TYR A 114 4.76 -4.21 -5.99
C TYR A 114 6.04 -3.43 -6.30
N CYS A 115 7.15 -3.72 -5.60
CA CYS A 115 8.44 -3.06 -5.83
C CYS A 115 9.00 -3.38 -7.22
N ASP A 116 9.02 -4.65 -7.61
CA ASP A 116 9.56 -5.09 -8.90
C ASP A 116 8.80 -4.47 -10.07
N ARG A 117 7.47 -4.45 -9.99
CA ARG A 117 6.63 -3.84 -11.02
C ARG A 117 6.81 -2.33 -11.11
N LYS A 118 6.92 -1.65 -9.97
CA LYS A 118 7.21 -0.20 -9.94
C LYS A 118 8.54 0.15 -10.62
N HIS A 119 9.54 -0.71 -10.48
CA HIS A 119 10.87 -0.53 -11.10
C HIS A 119 10.98 -1.13 -12.50
N GLY A 120 9.89 -1.67 -13.07
CA GLY A 120 9.91 -2.30 -14.39
C GLY A 120 10.69 -3.62 -14.46
N LEU A 121 11.00 -4.24 -13.31
CA LEU A 121 11.64 -5.55 -13.22
C LEU A 121 10.66 -6.70 -13.46
N GLU A 122 9.36 -6.42 -13.32
CA GLU A 122 8.28 -7.34 -13.63
C GLU A 122 7.17 -6.58 -14.37
N ASN A 123 6.63 -7.18 -15.44
CA ASN A 123 5.53 -6.58 -16.17
C ASN A 123 4.21 -6.73 -15.41
N VAL A 124 3.40 -5.67 -15.40
CA VAL A 124 2.02 -5.75 -14.93
C VAL A 124 1.17 -6.42 -16.00
N VAL A 125 0.72 -7.64 -15.74
CA VAL A 125 -0.23 -8.36 -16.61
C VAL A 125 -1.58 -8.41 -15.92
N TYR A 126 -2.61 -7.96 -16.63
CA TYR A 126 -3.99 -8.03 -16.16
C TYR A 126 -4.70 -9.20 -16.84
N VAL A 127 -5.30 -10.10 -16.06
CA VAL A 127 -6.13 -11.20 -16.59
C VAL A 127 -7.40 -10.68 -17.29
N HIS A 128 -7.79 -9.43 -17.00
CA HIS A 128 -8.89 -8.76 -17.67
C HIS A 128 -8.70 -7.22 -17.67
N PRO A 129 -9.07 -6.50 -18.75
CA PRO A 129 -8.90 -5.04 -18.84
C PRO A 129 -9.58 -4.24 -17.73
N ILE A 130 -10.67 -4.77 -17.14
CA ILE A 130 -11.40 -4.11 -16.04
C ILE A 130 -10.54 -3.86 -14.80
N LEU A 131 -9.46 -4.63 -14.63
CA LEU A 131 -8.55 -4.51 -13.51
C LEU A 131 -7.68 -3.26 -13.59
N GLN A 132 -7.30 -2.85 -14.80
CA GLN A 132 -6.36 -1.75 -15.02
C GLN A 132 -6.81 -0.44 -14.36
N PRO A 133 -8.02 0.10 -14.60
CA PRO A 133 -8.43 1.37 -13.98
C PRO A 133 -8.49 1.32 -12.44
N ILE A 134 -8.64 0.12 -11.85
CA ILE A 134 -8.78 -0.08 -10.40
C ILE A 134 -7.42 -0.32 -9.72
N LEU A 135 -6.52 -1.06 -10.39
CA LEU A 135 -5.28 -1.56 -9.80
C LEU A 135 -4.02 -0.90 -10.38
N GLN A 136 -4.11 -0.05 -11.40
CA GLN A 136 -2.93 0.60 -12.01
C GLN A 136 -2.09 1.39 -10.99
N LYS A 137 -2.74 2.11 -10.06
CA LYS A 137 -2.05 2.89 -9.03
C LYS A 137 -1.27 2.01 -8.05
N THR A 138 -1.64 0.73 -7.95
CA THR A 138 -1.00 -0.27 -7.08
C THR A 138 -0.25 -1.31 -7.91
N GLN A 139 0.17 -0.97 -9.13
CA GLN A 139 0.94 -1.87 -10.02
C GLN A 139 0.25 -3.24 -10.22
N GLY A 140 -1.08 -3.26 -10.33
CA GLY A 140 -1.84 -4.50 -10.50
C GLY A 140 -1.93 -5.38 -9.24
N VAL A 141 -1.52 -4.88 -8.08
CA VAL A 141 -1.65 -5.59 -6.79
C VAL A 141 -2.92 -5.10 -6.08
N LEU A 142 -3.75 -6.01 -5.57
CA LEU A 142 -4.94 -5.66 -4.78
C LEU A 142 -4.52 -5.34 -3.33
N VAL A 143 -4.43 -4.05 -3.00
CA VAL A 143 -3.88 -3.57 -1.71
C VAL A 143 -4.97 -3.06 -0.79
N PHE A 144 -5.97 -2.34 -1.32
CA PHE A 144 -6.96 -1.62 -0.54
C PHE A 144 -8.35 -2.26 -0.60
N GLN A 145 -9.13 -2.16 0.48
CA GLN A 145 -10.51 -2.67 0.54
C GLN A 145 -11.40 -1.98 -0.51
N GLU A 146 -11.16 -0.69 -0.76
CA GLU A 146 -11.86 0.12 -1.75
C GLU A 146 -11.67 -0.43 -3.16
N GLN A 147 -10.51 -1.06 -3.45
CA GLN A 147 -10.28 -1.72 -4.74
C GLN A 147 -11.12 -2.99 -4.86
N ALA A 148 -11.19 -3.80 -3.79
CA ALA A 148 -12.03 -5.01 -3.76
C ALA A 148 -13.51 -4.66 -3.95
N MET A 149 -13.98 -3.59 -3.28
CA MET A 149 -15.34 -3.07 -3.46
C MET A 149 -15.59 -2.60 -4.89
N LYS A 150 -14.67 -1.82 -5.49
CA LYS A 150 -14.78 -1.37 -6.88
C LYS A 150 -14.83 -2.53 -7.87
N LEU A 151 -14.06 -3.60 -7.64
CA LEU A 151 -14.11 -4.82 -8.45
C LEU A 151 -15.48 -5.50 -8.35
N ALA A 152 -16.01 -5.63 -7.13
CA ALA A 152 -17.33 -6.21 -6.91
C ALA A 152 -18.45 -5.45 -7.63
N VAL A 153 -18.41 -4.11 -7.59
CA VAL A 153 -19.35 -3.27 -8.34
C VAL A 153 -19.16 -3.43 -9.84
N SER A 154 -17.91 -3.36 -10.32
CA SER A 154 -17.63 -3.33 -11.77
C SER A 154 -17.86 -4.67 -12.47
N ILE A 155 -17.67 -5.79 -11.76
CA ILE A 155 -17.81 -7.15 -12.31
C ILE A 155 -19.20 -7.73 -12.06
N ALA A 156 -19.70 -7.58 -10.83
CA ALA A 156 -20.93 -8.24 -10.38
C ALA A 156 -22.09 -7.25 -10.15
N GLY A 157 -21.92 -5.96 -10.44
CA GLY A 157 -23.00 -4.98 -10.27
C GLY A 157 -23.51 -4.89 -8.83
N PHE A 158 -22.62 -5.07 -7.84
CA PHE A 158 -22.99 -4.96 -6.43
C PHE A 158 -23.56 -3.56 -6.14
N ASN A 159 -24.70 -3.52 -5.44
CA ASN A 159 -25.24 -2.28 -4.91
C ASN A 159 -24.55 -1.88 -3.59
N GLU A 160 -24.91 -0.72 -3.02
CA GLU A 160 -24.30 -0.21 -1.80
C GLU A 160 -24.41 -1.18 -0.61
N GLN A 161 -25.54 -1.87 -0.48
CA GLN A 161 -25.77 -2.84 0.59
C GLN A 161 -24.85 -4.05 0.43
N GLU A 162 -24.73 -4.57 -0.79
CA GLU A 162 -23.88 -5.72 -1.10
C GLU A 162 -22.39 -5.38 -0.96
N ALA A 163 -21.99 -4.18 -1.37
CA ALA A 163 -20.64 -3.69 -1.18
C ALA A 163 -20.29 -3.56 0.32
N ASP A 164 -21.21 -3.09 1.16
CA ASP A 164 -20.99 -3.05 2.62
C ASP A 164 -20.97 -4.46 3.25
N ILE A 165 -21.80 -5.39 2.75
CA ILE A 165 -21.73 -6.80 3.18
C ILE A 165 -20.37 -7.39 2.82
N LEU A 166 -19.85 -7.16 1.60
CA LEU A 166 -18.52 -7.58 1.20
C LEU A 166 -17.44 -6.98 2.11
N ARG A 167 -17.49 -5.67 2.37
CA ARG A 167 -16.54 -4.99 3.27
C ARG A 167 -16.55 -5.59 4.68
N LYS A 168 -17.74 -5.85 5.24
CA LYS A 168 -17.91 -6.51 6.55
C LYS A 168 -17.39 -7.94 6.52
N ALA A 169 -17.64 -8.68 5.44
CA ALA A 169 -17.12 -10.03 5.24
C ALA A 169 -15.60 -10.01 5.23
N ILE A 170 -15.00 -9.04 4.52
CA ILE A 170 -13.54 -8.89 4.46
C ILE A 170 -12.95 -8.64 5.85
N GLY A 171 -13.51 -7.68 6.60
CA GLY A 171 -12.97 -7.31 7.92
C GLY A 171 -13.23 -8.32 9.05
N LYS A 172 -14.40 -9.00 9.07
CA LYS A 172 -14.77 -9.90 10.18
C LYS A 172 -14.29 -11.34 10.00
N LYS A 173 -13.73 -11.71 8.84
CA LYS A 173 -13.19 -13.04 8.53
C LYS A 173 -14.16 -14.19 8.83
N LYS A 174 -15.46 -13.96 8.65
CA LYS A 174 -16.50 -14.99 8.86
C LYS A 174 -16.66 -15.84 7.60
N PRO A 175 -16.26 -17.13 7.61
CA PRO A 175 -16.26 -17.96 6.40
C PRO A 175 -17.64 -18.11 5.75
N GLU A 176 -18.68 -18.25 6.56
CA GLU A 176 -20.07 -18.40 6.08
C GLU A 176 -20.55 -17.15 5.32
N ILE A 177 -20.24 -15.96 5.83
CA ILE A 177 -20.60 -14.70 5.16
C ILE A 177 -19.82 -14.59 3.85
N MET A 178 -18.52 -14.89 3.86
CA MET A 178 -17.70 -14.81 2.66
C MET A 178 -18.15 -15.82 1.60
N ALA A 179 -18.55 -17.03 1.98
CA ALA A 179 -19.10 -18.02 1.05
C ALA A 179 -20.42 -17.55 0.41
N SER A 180 -21.31 -16.94 1.20
CA SER A 180 -22.55 -16.34 0.68
C SER A 180 -22.27 -15.19 -0.30
N VAL A 181 -21.33 -14.31 0.05
CA VAL A 181 -20.90 -13.21 -0.82
C VAL A 181 -20.24 -13.73 -2.10
N LYS A 182 -19.41 -14.77 -2.02
CA LYS A 182 -18.81 -15.43 -3.19
C LYS A 182 -19.87 -15.94 -4.14
N LYS A 183 -20.85 -16.68 -3.61
CA LYS A 183 -21.95 -17.22 -4.42
C LYS A 183 -22.72 -16.11 -5.13
N ASN A 184 -23.13 -15.06 -4.39
CA ASN A 184 -23.83 -13.92 -4.98
C ASN A 184 -22.98 -13.18 -6.03
N PHE A 185 -21.67 -13.00 -5.75
CA PHE A 185 -20.74 -12.37 -6.70
C PHE A 185 -20.65 -13.15 -8.01
N LEU A 186 -20.47 -14.47 -7.95
CA LEU A 186 -20.34 -15.31 -9.15
C LEU A 186 -21.64 -15.35 -9.96
N GLU A 187 -22.79 -15.54 -9.30
CA GLU A 187 -24.10 -15.54 -9.98
C GLU A 187 -24.38 -14.21 -10.70
N LYS A 188 -24.00 -13.10 -10.07
CA LYS A 188 -24.18 -11.78 -10.69
C LYS A 188 -23.14 -11.49 -11.77
N ALA A 189 -21.89 -11.90 -11.57
CA ALA A 189 -20.84 -11.75 -12.58
C ALA A 189 -21.19 -12.52 -13.86
N GLU A 190 -21.70 -13.74 -13.72
CA GLU A 190 -22.20 -14.55 -14.83
C GLU A 190 -23.35 -13.85 -15.57
N LYS A 191 -24.34 -13.33 -14.84
CA LYS A 191 -25.46 -12.57 -15.43
C LYS A 191 -25.02 -11.27 -16.10
N ALA A 192 -24.04 -10.57 -15.53
CA ALA A 192 -23.54 -9.31 -16.07
C ALA A 192 -22.68 -9.52 -17.32
N GLY A 193 -22.02 -10.68 -17.44
CA GLY A 193 -21.22 -11.04 -18.62
C GLY A 193 -19.96 -10.19 -18.81
N VAL A 194 -19.51 -9.47 -17.77
CA VAL A 194 -18.38 -8.54 -17.84
C VAL A 194 -17.04 -9.29 -17.93
N VAL A 195 -16.95 -10.44 -17.28
CA VAL A 195 -15.79 -11.36 -17.33
C VAL A 195 -16.30 -12.80 -17.41
N SER A 196 -15.46 -13.74 -17.85
CA SER A 196 -15.81 -15.17 -17.80
C SER A 196 -15.88 -15.66 -16.35
N VAL A 197 -16.66 -16.72 -16.09
CA VAL A 197 -16.79 -17.32 -14.75
C VAL A 197 -15.42 -17.69 -14.14
N PRO A 198 -14.46 -18.31 -14.86
CA PRO A 198 -13.13 -18.58 -14.31
C PRO A 198 -12.38 -17.32 -13.87
N ILE A 199 -12.47 -16.23 -14.65
CA ILE A 199 -11.84 -14.95 -14.28
C ILE A 199 -12.53 -14.34 -13.06
N ALA A 200 -13.87 -14.42 -12.98
CA ALA A 200 -14.61 -13.96 -11.81
C ALA A 200 -14.18 -14.74 -10.54
N GLU A 201 -14.04 -16.06 -10.64
CA GLU A 201 -13.57 -16.90 -9.54
C GLU A 201 -12.16 -16.54 -9.09
N GLU A 202 -11.25 -16.31 -10.03
CA GLU A 202 -9.87 -15.90 -9.74
C GLU A 202 -9.84 -14.55 -9.02
N ILE A 203 -10.54 -13.53 -9.56
CA ILE A 203 -10.60 -12.19 -8.97
C ILE A 203 -11.22 -12.24 -7.57
N PHE A 204 -12.29 -13.02 -7.38
CA PHE A 204 -12.88 -13.18 -6.05
C PHE A 204 -11.94 -13.90 -5.09
N GLY A 205 -11.14 -14.84 -5.58
CA GLY A 205 -10.04 -15.45 -4.83
C GLY A 205 -9.09 -14.41 -4.27
N TRP A 206 -8.67 -13.43 -5.07
CA TRP A 206 -7.83 -12.32 -4.60
C TRP A 206 -8.54 -11.46 -3.54
N ILE A 207 -9.83 -11.16 -3.73
CA ILE A 207 -10.64 -10.42 -2.75
C ILE A 207 -10.71 -11.18 -1.41
N GLN A 208 -10.93 -12.49 -1.45
CA GLN A 208 -10.97 -13.32 -0.26
C GLN A 208 -9.59 -13.38 0.44
N GLU A 209 -8.51 -13.52 -0.32
CA GLU A 209 -7.15 -13.51 0.23
C GLU A 209 -6.80 -12.14 0.84
N SER A 210 -7.40 -11.05 0.33
CA SER A 210 -7.21 -9.70 0.86
C SER A 210 -7.64 -9.49 2.32
N GLN A 211 -8.48 -10.40 2.84
CA GLN A 211 -8.83 -10.47 4.25
C GLN A 211 -7.63 -10.67 5.17
N ARG A 212 -6.58 -11.36 4.68
CA ARG A 212 -5.45 -11.75 5.52
C ARG A 212 -4.59 -10.57 5.94
N TYR A 213 -4.70 -9.46 5.24
CA TYR A 213 -3.87 -8.27 5.42
C TYR A 213 -4.66 -6.97 5.57
N SER A 214 -5.98 -7.01 5.46
CA SER A 214 -6.85 -5.86 5.74
C SER A 214 -7.10 -5.66 7.23
#